data_AF-A0A452YKU8-F1
#
_entry.id   AF-A0A452YKU8-F1
#
_cell.length_a   1.000
_cell.length_b   1.000
_cell.length_c   1.000
_cell.angle_alpha   90.00
_cell.angle_beta   90.00
_cell.angle_gamma   90.00
#
_symmetry.space_group_name_H-M   'P 1'
#
loop_
_entity.id
_entity.type
_entity.pdbx_description
1 polymer ?
#
loop_
_entity_poly.entity_id
_entity_poly.type
_entity_poly.pdbx_seq_one_letter_code
_entity_poly.pdbx_strand_id
1 'polypeptide(L)'
;ILSAPLHGFAFWFDVEFNGPVRQKFKKQASQPLDVNMQNSNPSNKKKKADVSIVLSTAPEDAPTHWQQTLLYLFEPIELKKNQIMEGSVTISQSQQHARFLNICLKYFTGDQWYVKESVMR
;
A
#
# COMPACT_ATOMS: atom_id res chain seq x y z
N ILE A 1 34.46 2.30 7.70
CA ILE A 1 33.49 1.52 6.88
C ILE A 1 32.15 1.72 7.54
N LEU A 2 31.13 2.20 6.83
CA LEU A 2 29.78 2.35 7.40
C LEU A 2 29.13 0.96 7.38
N SER A 3 28.86 0.40 8.56
CA SER A 3 28.05 -0.81 8.72
C SER A 3 26.83 -0.52 9.58
N ALA A 4 25.79 -1.33 9.41
CA ALA A 4 24.59 -1.26 10.24
C ALA A 4 24.02 -2.66 10.46
N PRO A 5 23.50 -2.94 11.67
CA PRO A 5 22.84 -4.20 11.97
C PRO A 5 21.45 -4.26 11.31
N LEU A 6 21.22 -5.28 10.48
CA LEU A 6 19.91 -5.62 9.96
C LEU A 6 19.15 -6.47 10.98
N HIS A 7 18.13 -5.88 11.60
CA HIS A 7 17.30 -6.58 12.59
C HIS A 7 16.15 -7.38 11.98
N GLY A 8 15.74 -7.08 10.74
CA GLY A 8 14.54 -7.64 10.15
C GLY A 8 14.07 -6.90 8.92
N PHE A 9 12.90 -7.29 8.45
CA PHE A 9 12.24 -6.71 7.28
C PHE A 9 10.90 -6.11 7.68
N ALA A 10 10.64 -4.90 7.23
CA ALA A 10 9.34 -4.25 7.38
C ALA A 10 8.53 -4.42 6.09
N PHE A 11 7.25 -4.74 6.25
CA PHE A 11 6.28 -4.79 5.16
C PHE A 11 5.16 -3.79 5.45
N TRP A 12 4.72 -3.10 4.41
CA TRP A 12 3.59 -2.16 4.43
C TRP A 12 2.82 -2.30 3.13
N PHE A 13 1.73 -1.56 2.97
CA PHE A 13 0.93 -1.58 1.76
C PHE A 13 0.42 -0.19 1.39
N ASP A 14 0.18 -0.03 0.10
CA ASP A 14 -0.53 1.12 -0.45
C ASP A 14 -1.83 0.65 -1.10
N VAL A 15 -2.90 1.40 -0.91
CA VAL A 15 -4.19 1.17 -1.58
C VAL A 15 -4.54 2.37 -2.43
N GLU A 16 -4.73 2.12 -3.72
CA GLU A 16 -5.13 3.12 -4.69
C GLU A 16 -6.62 3.03 -5.00
N PHE A 17 -7.34 4.15 -4.88
CA PHE A 17 -8.78 4.25 -5.10
C PHE A 17 -9.10 4.76 -6.51
N ASN A 18 -9.02 3.87 -7.50
CA ASN A 18 -9.27 4.18 -8.92
C ASN A 18 -10.74 4.02 -9.37
N GLY A 19 -11.68 3.97 -8.43
CA GLY A 19 -13.10 3.76 -8.74
C GLY A 19 -13.77 5.00 -9.32
N PRO A 20 -14.77 4.85 -10.22
CA PRO A 20 -15.50 6.00 -10.74
C PRO A 20 -16.18 6.75 -9.59
N VAL A 21 -15.88 8.04 -9.46
CA VAL A 21 -16.51 8.91 -8.47
C VAL A 21 -18.00 8.98 -8.80
N ARG A 22 -18.84 8.26 -8.02
CA ARG A 22 -20.29 8.44 -8.07
C ARG A 22 -20.64 9.80 -7.50
N GLN A 23 -20.52 10.85 -8.32
CA GLN A 23 -21.11 12.14 -8.01
C GLN A 23 -22.62 11.94 -7.96
N LYS A 24 -23.18 11.84 -6.76
CA LYS A 24 -24.63 11.94 -6.57
C LYS A 24 -25.04 13.36 -6.97
N PHE A 25 -25.35 13.58 -8.24
CA PHE A 25 -26.16 14.72 -8.63
C PHE A 25 -27.52 14.53 -7.96
N LYS A 26 -27.82 15.37 -6.96
CA LYS A 26 -29.18 15.53 -6.45
C LYS A 26 -30.04 15.94 -7.65
N LYS A 27 -30.79 15.00 -8.22
CA LYS A 27 -31.92 15.33 -9.11
C LYS A 27 -32.92 16.07 -8.23
N GLN A 28 -32.96 17.39 -8.32
CA GLN A 28 -34.11 18.15 -7.85
C GLN A 28 -35.32 17.67 -8.65
N ALA A 29 -36.35 17.22 -7.94
CA ALA A 29 -37.59 16.78 -8.54
C ALA A 29 -38.22 17.91 -9.35
N SER A 30 -38.67 17.55 -10.54
CA SER A 30 -39.38 18.35 -11.53
C SER A 30 -40.65 19.00 -10.97
N GLN A 31 -40.79 20.31 -11.18
CA GLN A 31 -42.06 21.03 -11.28
C GLN A 31 -42.19 21.52 -12.75
N PRO A 32 -43.40 21.60 -13.33
CA PRO A 32 -43.57 21.67 -14.79
C PRO A 32 -43.45 23.10 -15.37
N LEU A 33 -42.81 23.14 -16.55
CA LEU A 33 -42.88 24.06 -17.70
C LEU A 33 -43.41 25.49 -17.50
N ASP A 34 -42.55 26.47 -17.79
CA ASP A 34 -42.89 27.57 -18.69
C ASP A 34 -41.66 28.02 -19.50
N VAL A 35 -41.90 28.32 -20.77
CA VAL A 35 -40.93 28.60 -21.84
C VAL A 35 -40.39 30.03 -21.72
N ASN A 36 -39.05 30.23 -21.66
CA ASN A 36 -38.38 31.21 -22.52
C ASN A 36 -36.85 31.05 -22.60
N MET A 37 -36.35 31.38 -23.78
CA MET A 37 -34.99 31.28 -24.31
C MET A 37 -34.10 32.43 -23.81
N GLN A 38 -32.85 32.16 -23.40
CA GLN A 38 -31.63 32.93 -23.76
C GLN A 38 -30.38 32.53 -22.94
N ASN A 39 -29.29 32.32 -23.69
CA ASN A 39 -27.89 32.57 -23.38
C ASN A 39 -27.38 32.36 -21.95
N SER A 40 -26.57 31.31 -21.79
CA SER A 40 -25.34 31.42 -20.99
C SER A 40 -24.37 30.31 -21.36
N ASN A 41 -23.22 30.67 -21.96
CA ASN A 41 -22.00 29.87 -21.85
C ASN A 41 -21.68 29.64 -20.37
N PRO A 42 -21.26 28.44 -19.98
CA PRO A 42 -20.32 28.32 -18.89
C PRO A 42 -19.09 27.55 -19.37
N SER A 43 -18.03 28.35 -19.56
CA SER A 43 -16.69 28.09 -19.05
C SER A 43 -16.11 26.69 -19.25
N ASN A 44 -15.01 26.66 -20.01
CA ASN A 44 -13.92 25.69 -19.94
C ASN A 44 -13.83 25.03 -18.55
N LYS A 45 -14.50 23.89 -18.36
CA LYS A 45 -14.22 22.98 -17.26
C LYS A 45 -12.84 22.43 -17.51
N LYS A 46 -11.81 23.10 -16.99
CA LYS A 46 -10.50 22.51 -16.78
C LYS A 46 -10.76 21.15 -16.13
N LYS A 47 -10.52 20.06 -16.87
CA LYS A 47 -10.53 18.71 -16.32
C LYS A 47 -9.62 18.78 -15.10
N LYS A 48 -10.19 18.68 -13.90
CA LYS A 48 -9.42 18.46 -12.68
C LYS A 48 -8.57 17.24 -13.01
N ALA A 49 -7.25 17.37 -12.90
CA ALA A 49 -6.37 16.21 -13.03
C ALA A 49 -6.96 15.13 -12.12
N ASP A 50 -7.16 13.95 -12.68
CA ASP A 50 -7.67 12.79 -11.97
C ASP A 50 -6.55 12.37 -11.02
N VAL A 51 -6.47 13.04 -9.87
CA VAL A 51 -5.49 12.73 -8.84
C VAL A 51 -6.00 11.49 -8.15
N SER A 52 -5.35 10.38 -8.45
CA SER A 52 -5.58 9.13 -7.76
C SER A 52 -5.39 9.31 -6.25
N ILE A 53 -6.33 8.80 -5.48
CA ILE A 53 -6.28 8.84 -4.02
C ILE A 53 -5.55 7.58 -3.57
N VAL A 54 -4.45 7.75 -2.84
CA VAL A 54 -3.67 6.66 -2.26
C VAL A 54 -3.74 6.74 -0.73
N LEU A 55 -4.03 5.60 -0.10
CA LEU A 55 -3.79 5.39 1.34
C LEU A 55 -2.51 4.57 1.47
N SER A 56 -1.47 5.18 2.04
CA SER A 56 -0.21 4.48 2.35
C SER A 56 -0.09 4.18 3.84
N THR A 57 0.60 3.08 4.16
CA THR A 57 1.08 2.77 5.51
C THR A 57 2.62 2.76 5.61
N ALA A 58 3.30 3.36 4.64
CA ALA A 58 4.76 3.46 4.59
C ALA A 58 5.34 4.21 5.81
N PRO A 59 6.54 3.85 6.28
CA PRO A 59 7.16 4.48 7.45
C PRO A 59 7.53 5.96 7.26
N GLU A 60 7.69 6.42 6.02
CA GLU A 60 7.95 7.81 5.65
C GLU A 60 6.71 8.71 5.66
N ASP A 61 5.51 8.12 5.64
CA ASP A 61 4.24 8.83 5.57
C ASP A 61 3.60 9.03 6.96
N ALA A 62 2.49 9.77 7.01
CA ALA A 62 1.77 10.02 8.26
C ALA A 62 1.32 8.69 8.92
N PRO A 63 1.54 8.50 10.23
CA PRO A 63 1.22 7.24 10.90
C PRO A 63 -0.26 6.85 10.78
N THR A 64 -0.50 5.58 10.45
CA THR A 64 -1.83 4.97 10.47
C THR A 64 -1.94 3.94 11.61
N HIS A 65 -3.15 3.54 11.96
CA HIS A 65 -3.36 2.51 13.00
C HIS A 65 -2.82 1.12 12.58
N TRP A 66 -2.57 0.88 11.29
CA TRP A 66 -1.99 -0.38 10.81
C TRP A 66 -0.50 -0.51 11.10
N GLN A 67 0.21 0.61 11.27
CA GLN A 67 1.68 0.63 11.40
C GLN A 67 2.36 -0.17 10.26
N GLN A 68 3.45 -0.87 10.55
CA GLN A 68 4.17 -1.76 9.64
C GLN A 68 4.28 -3.16 10.25
N THR A 69 4.34 -4.19 9.41
CA THR A 69 4.55 -5.57 9.83
C THR A 69 6.03 -5.89 9.83
N LEU A 70 6.61 -6.19 11.00
CA LEU A 70 8.03 -6.51 11.15
C LEU A 70 8.28 -8.02 11.25
N LEU A 71 9.16 -8.53 10.39
CA LEU A 71 9.74 -9.87 10.51
C LEU A 71 11.17 -9.77 11.05
N TYR A 72 11.32 -9.93 12.36
CA TYR A 72 12.63 -9.91 13.02
C TYR A 72 13.47 -11.14 12.71
N LEU A 73 14.76 -10.93 12.46
CA LEU A 73 15.76 -11.97 12.48
C LEU A 73 16.07 -12.36 13.93
N PHE A 74 16.51 -13.61 14.13
CA PHE A 74 16.89 -14.06 15.46
C PHE A 74 18.16 -13.34 15.94
N GLU A 75 19.16 -13.25 15.07
CA GLU A 75 20.37 -12.46 15.28
C GLU A 75 20.47 -11.38 14.19
N PRO A 76 20.83 -10.13 14.55
CA PRO A 76 21.07 -9.09 13.57
C PRO A 76 22.22 -9.46 12.62
N ILE A 77 22.08 -9.11 11.35
CA ILE A 77 23.12 -9.34 10.34
C ILE A 77 23.85 -8.02 10.07
N GLU A 78 25.17 -7.99 10.26
CA GLU A 78 25.97 -6.81 9.92
C GLU A 78 26.01 -6.61 8.40
N LEU A 79 25.44 -5.50 7.92
CA LEU A 79 25.47 -5.12 6.53
C LEU A 79 26.57 -4.09 6.27
N LYS A 80 27.25 -4.24 5.13
CA LYS A 80 28.19 -3.25 4.60
C LYS A 80 27.47 -2.31 3.63
N LYS A 81 27.95 -1.06 3.53
CA LYS A 81 27.50 -0.12 2.51
C LYS A 81 27.54 -0.76 1.11
N ASN A 82 26.45 -0.63 0.36
CA ASN A 82 26.25 -1.17 -0.99
C ASN A 82 26.21 -2.72 -1.09
N GLN A 83 26.05 -3.42 0.04
CA GLN A 83 25.81 -4.87 0.01
C GLN A 83 24.43 -5.14 -0.60
N ILE A 84 24.39 -6.00 -1.61
CA ILE A 84 23.16 -6.42 -2.27
C ILE A 84 22.55 -7.56 -1.46
N MET A 85 21.26 -7.44 -1.17
CA MET A 85 20.45 -8.53 -0.63
C MET A 85 19.41 -8.93 -1.65
N GLU A 86 19.32 -10.22 -1.92
CA GLU A 86 18.38 -10.79 -2.87
C GLU A 86 17.47 -11.77 -2.15
N GLY A 87 16.25 -11.98 -2.64
CA GLY A 87 15.33 -12.86 -1.95
C GLY A 87 13.93 -12.88 -2.52
N SER A 88 13.04 -13.56 -1.81
CA SER A 88 11.63 -13.67 -2.12
C SER A 88 10.81 -13.73 -0.82
N VAL A 89 9.63 -13.13 -0.85
CA VAL A 89 8.61 -13.31 0.18
C VAL A 89 7.41 -14.02 -0.44
N THR A 90 6.94 -15.08 0.23
CA THR A 90 5.71 -15.78 -0.13
C THR A 90 4.73 -15.66 1.01
N ILE A 91 3.53 -15.16 0.71
CA ILE A 91 2.42 -15.06 1.66
C ILE A 91 1.33 -16.04 1.22
N SER A 92 0.87 -16.90 2.14
CA SER A 92 -0.19 -17.87 1.87
C SER A 92 -1.17 -17.98 3.02
N GLN A 93 -2.41 -18.37 2.72
CA GLN A 93 -3.41 -18.65 3.74
C GLN A 93 -3.05 -19.92 4.51
N SER A 94 -3.21 -19.91 5.83
CA SER A 94 -3.01 -21.12 6.64
C SER A 94 -4.12 -22.15 6.42
N GLN A 95 -3.73 -23.41 6.27
CA GLN A 95 -4.66 -24.55 6.18
C GLN A 95 -5.33 -24.88 7.52
N GLN A 96 -4.71 -24.50 8.65
CA GLN A 96 -5.26 -24.75 9.98
C GLN A 96 -6.31 -23.69 10.37
N HIS A 97 -6.06 -22.43 9.99
CA HIS A 97 -6.96 -21.31 10.28
C HIS A 97 -6.99 -20.33 9.11
N ALA A 98 -8.14 -20.21 8.44
CA ALA A 98 -8.32 -19.37 7.25
C ALA A 98 -8.01 -17.87 7.44
N ARG A 99 -7.97 -17.39 8.69
CA ARG A 99 -7.61 -16.00 9.02
C ARG A 99 -6.12 -15.79 9.29
N PHE A 100 -5.33 -16.86 9.42
CA PHE A 100 -3.90 -16.76 9.66
C PHE A 100 -3.15 -16.70 8.33
N LEU A 101 -2.08 -15.90 8.31
CA LEU A 101 -1.20 -15.77 7.16
C LEU A 101 0.13 -16.44 7.45
N ASN A 102 0.52 -17.37 6.60
CA ASN A 102 1.86 -17.94 6.59
C ASN A 102 2.74 -17.04 5.73
N ILE A 103 3.90 -16.65 6.26
CA ILE A 103 4.88 -15.84 5.57
C ILE A 103 6.20 -16.61 5.53
N CYS A 104 6.71 -16.87 4.32
CA CYS A 104 8.02 -17.47 4.09
C CYS A 104 8.91 -16.43 3.43
N LEU A 105 9.94 -15.98 4.16
CA LEU A 105 10.95 -15.06 3.67
C LEU A 105 12.23 -15.85 3.40
N LYS A 106 12.71 -15.80 2.15
CA LYS A 106 14.01 -16.35 1.74
C LYS A 106 14.90 -15.20 1.31
N TYR A 107 16.12 -15.14 1.81
CA TYR A 107 17.04 -14.06 1.46
C TYR A 107 18.50 -14.52 1.46
N PHE A 108 19.31 -13.87 0.63
CA PHE A 108 20.73 -14.12 0.43
C PHE A 108 21.52 -12.86 0.78
N THR A 109 22.58 -13.01 1.57
CA THR A 109 23.41 -11.89 2.03
C THR A 109 24.75 -11.78 1.28
N GLY A 110 24.94 -12.51 0.19
CA GLY A 110 26.21 -12.57 -0.55
C GLY A 110 27.03 -13.83 -0.24
N ASP A 111 26.91 -14.35 0.98
CA ASP A 111 27.67 -15.53 1.42
C ASP A 111 26.79 -16.78 1.59
N GLN A 112 25.55 -16.60 2.08
CA GLN A 112 24.66 -17.72 2.39
C GLN A 112 23.18 -17.35 2.26
N TRP A 113 22.35 -18.38 2.08
CA TRP A 113 20.90 -18.29 2.04
C TRP A 113 20.29 -18.52 3.42
N TYR A 114 19.27 -17.74 3.75
CA TYR A 114 18.48 -17.85 4.95
C TYR A 114 17.01 -18.04 4.62
N VAL A 115 16.31 -18.75 5.51
CA VAL A 115 14.85 -18.93 5.43
C VAL A 115 14.25 -18.58 6.79
N LYS A 116 13.24 -17.71 6.78
CA LYS A 116 12.42 -17.39 7.95
C LYS A 116 10.97 -17.70 7.64
N GLU A 117 10.40 -18.63 8.40
CA GLU A 117 8.98 -18.92 8.39
C GLU A 117 8.30 -18.22 9.57
N SER A 118 7.14 -17.65 9.33
CA SER A 118 6.36 -16.94 10.34
C SER A 118 4.87 -17.12 10.08
N VAL A 119 4.09 -17.15 11.16
CA VAL A 119 2.63 -17.22 11.09
C VAL A 119 2.07 -16.00 11.79
N MET A 120 1.35 -15.17 11.04
CA MET A 120 0.56 -14.07 11.58
C MET A 120 -0.79 -14.64 12.03
N ARG A 121 -1.10 -14.50 13.32
CA ARG A 121 -2.26 -15.09 13.99
C ARG A 121 -3.24 -14.02 14.42
#